data_AF-A0A3N5JDL1-F1
#
_entry.id   AF-A0A3N5JDL1-F1
#
_cell.length_a   1.000
_cell.length_b   1.000
_cell.length_c   1.000
_cell.angle_alpha   90.00
_cell.angle_beta   90.00
_cell.angle_gamma   90.00
#
_symmetry.space_group_name_H-M   'P 1'
#
loop_
_entity.id
_entity.type
_entity.pdbx_description
1 polymer ?
#
loop_
_entity_poly.entity_id
_entity_poly.type
_entity_poly.pdbx_seq_one_letter_code
_entity_poly.pdbx_strand_id
1 'polypeptide(L)'
;MTKRSKHERAQRVSETERVRQIQAAWAASTPASVAREFEHAVQSARARGPLPPRPDMAPGTIPNPPRPGHEPKPPKDVTRGRRPR
;
A
#
# COMPACT_ATOMS: atom_id res chain seq x y z
N MET A 1 -9.31 14.85 -7.53
CA MET A 1 -7.88 14.67 -7.88
C MET A 1 -7.32 16.03 -8.27
N THR A 2 -6.67 16.73 -7.33
CA THR A 2 -6.22 18.12 -7.54
C THR A 2 -4.98 18.14 -8.45
N LYS A 3 -5.02 18.98 -9.49
CA LYS A 3 -3.87 19.18 -10.37
C LYS A 3 -2.80 19.96 -9.60
N ARG A 4 -1.62 19.36 -9.44
CA ARG A 4 -0.46 19.97 -8.77
C ARG A 4 0.03 21.20 -9.52
N SER A 5 0.50 22.21 -8.81
CA SER A 5 1.03 23.44 -9.43
C SER A 5 2.33 23.15 -10.21
N LYS A 6 2.69 24.01 -11.17
CA LYS A 6 3.95 23.88 -11.93
C LYS A 6 5.17 23.93 -10.99
N HIS A 7 5.12 24.81 -9.99
CA HIS A 7 6.18 24.95 -8.97
C HIS A 7 6.34 23.67 -8.13
N GLU A 8 5.24 23.09 -7.65
CA GLU A 8 5.28 21.84 -6.87
C GLU A 8 5.86 20.67 -7.68
N ARG A 9 5.55 20.60 -8.99
CA ARG A 9 6.14 19.58 -9.86
C ARG A 9 7.64 19.78 -10.02
N ALA A 10 8.09 21.02 -10.24
CA ALA A 10 9.51 21.32 -10.38
C ALA A 10 10.30 20.96 -9.11
N GLN A 11 9.77 21.32 -7.93
CA GLN A 11 10.35 20.95 -6.63
C GLN A 11 10.48 19.43 -6.48
N ARG A 12 9.43 18.68 -6.83
CA ARG A 12 9.50 17.21 -6.76
C ARG A 12 10.51 16.60 -7.73
N VAL A 13 10.68 17.17 -8.92
CA VAL A 13 11.70 16.68 -9.86
C VAL A 13 13.09 16.87 -9.25
N SER A 14 13.40 18.06 -8.73
CA SER A 14 14.69 18.31 -8.07
C SER A 14 14.90 17.45 -6.83
N GLU A 15 13.86 17.22 -6.01
CA GLU A 15 13.92 16.32 -4.87
C GLU A 15 14.20 14.88 -5.31
N THR A 16 13.53 14.43 -6.37
CA THR A 16 13.71 13.08 -6.93
C THR A 16 15.14 12.91 -7.45
N GLU A 17 15.68 13.90 -8.14
CA GLU A 17 17.07 13.89 -8.63
C GLU A 17 18.07 13.83 -7.47
N ARG A 18 17.86 14.63 -6.43
CA ARG A 18 18.69 14.61 -5.23
C ARG A 18 18.67 13.25 -4.54
N VAL A 19 17.49 12.65 -4.37
CA VAL A 19 17.35 11.31 -3.79
C VAL A 19 18.08 10.28 -4.65
N ARG A 20 17.98 10.37 -5.97
CA ARG A 20 18.67 9.47 -6.91
C ARG A 20 20.19 9.59 -6.78
N GLN A 21 20.73 10.80 -6.63
CA GLN A 21 22.17 11.01 -6.42
C GLN A 21 22.64 10.38 -5.10
N ILE A 22 21.88 10.55 -4.02
CA ILE A 22 22.20 9.93 -2.72
C ILE A 22 22.18 8.41 -2.83
N GLN A 23 21.16 7.85 -3.49
CA GLN A 23 21.07 6.40 -3.72
C GLN A 23 22.27 5.88 -4.53
N ALA A 24 22.69 6.60 -5.57
CA ALA A 24 23.87 6.23 -6.35
C ALA A 24 25.16 6.28 -5.51
N ALA A 25 25.33 7.30 -4.66
CA ALA A 25 26.47 7.40 -3.75
C ALA A 25 26.49 6.24 -2.73
N TRP A 26 25.33 5.90 -2.16
CA TRP A 26 25.20 4.75 -1.25
C TRP A 26 25.49 3.42 -1.93
N ALA A 27 24.99 3.23 -3.15
CA ALA A 27 25.28 2.03 -3.93
C ALA A 27 26.78 1.91 -4.23
N ALA A 28 27.45 3.01 -4.57
CA ALA A 28 28.89 3.04 -4.81
C ALA A 28 29.73 2.75 -3.55
N SER A 29 29.25 3.16 -2.37
CA SER A 29 29.93 2.88 -1.10
C SER A 29 29.66 1.49 -0.52
N THR A 30 28.69 0.75 -1.06
CA THR A 30 28.27 -0.54 -0.51
C THR A 30 29.09 -1.69 -1.11
N PRO A 31 29.66 -2.59 -0.30
CA PRO A 31 30.33 -3.79 -0.81
C PRO A 31 29.40 -4.66 -1.66
N ALA A 32 29.94 -5.22 -2.76
CA ALA A 32 29.14 -5.99 -3.72
C ALA A 32 28.44 -7.23 -3.13
N SER A 33 29.01 -7.84 -2.08
CA SER A 33 28.37 -8.95 -1.36
C SER A 33 27.07 -8.52 -0.69
N VAL A 34 27.10 -7.41 0.03
CA VAL A 34 25.94 -6.85 0.74
C VAL A 34 24.85 -6.43 -0.25
N ALA A 35 25.24 -5.84 -1.40
CA ALA A 35 24.29 -5.48 -2.45
C ALA A 35 23.55 -6.71 -3.01
N ARG A 36 24.26 -7.82 -3.25
CA ARG A 36 23.65 -9.08 -3.74
C ARG A 36 22.71 -9.72 -2.73
N GLU A 37 23.10 -9.75 -1.46
CA GLU A 37 22.25 -10.26 -0.38
C GLU A 37 20.95 -9.45 -0.27
N PHE A 38 21.07 -8.13 -0.35
CA PHE A 38 19.92 -7.23 -0.36
C PHE A 38 19.00 -7.48 -1.56
N GLU A 39 19.55 -7.59 -2.78
CA GLU A 39 18.76 -7.89 -3.97
C GLU A 39 18.03 -9.23 -3.86
N HIS A 40 18.69 -10.26 -3.35
CA HIS A 40 18.08 -11.57 -3.11
C HIS A 40 16.93 -11.48 -2.08
N ALA A 41 17.13 -10.73 -0.99
CA ALA A 41 16.09 -10.49 0.00
C ALA A 41 14.88 -9.76 -0.62
N VAL A 42 15.11 -8.72 -1.42
CA VAL A 42 14.04 -7.99 -2.12
C VAL A 42 13.28 -8.89 -3.10
N GLN A 43 14.00 -9.70 -3.88
CA GLN A 43 13.38 -10.65 -4.82
C GLN A 43 12.52 -11.68 -4.06
N SER A 44 13.03 -12.24 -2.97
CA SER A 44 12.28 -13.17 -2.12
C SER A 44 11.01 -12.53 -1.53
N ALA A 45 11.08 -11.27 -1.12
CA ALA A 45 9.95 -10.54 -0.58
C ALA A 45 8.88 -10.26 -1.64
N ARG A 46 9.30 -9.91 -2.86
CA ARG A 46 8.37 -9.72 -4.00
C ARG A 46 7.72 -11.03 -4.43
N ALA A 47 8.47 -12.12 -4.43
CA ALA A 47 7.98 -13.45 -4.79
C ALA A 47 6.97 -14.01 -3.77
N ARG A 48 6.99 -13.53 -2.52
CA ARG A 48 6.08 -13.98 -1.44
C ARG A 48 4.60 -13.80 -1.76
N GLY A 49 4.25 -12.87 -2.66
CA GLY A 49 2.86 -12.59 -3.01
C GLY A 49 2.04 -11.99 -1.86
N PRO A 50 0.72 -11.81 -2.05
CA PRO A 50 -0.17 -11.32 -1.00
C PRO A 50 -0.21 -12.27 0.19
N LEU A 51 -0.26 -11.72 1.41
CA LEU A 51 -0.50 -12.52 2.61
C LEU A 51 -1.88 -13.21 2.51
N PRO A 52 -1.99 -14.47 2.96
CA PRO A 52 -3.28 -15.14 3.01
C PRO A 52 -4.26 -14.34 3.90
N PRO A 53 -5.57 -14.43 3.61
CA PRO A 53 -6.58 -13.84 4.48
C PRO A 53 -6.43 -14.42 5.89
N ARG A 54 -6.76 -13.60 6.89
CA ARG A 54 -6.78 -14.07 8.28
C ARG A 54 -7.83 -15.20 8.40
N PRO A 55 -7.56 -16.24 9.21
CA PRO A 55 -8.55 -17.28 9.45
C PRO A 55 -9.86 -16.70 9.95
N ASP A 56 -10.97 -17.34 9.57
CA ASP A 56 -12.27 -17.03 10.14
C ASP A 56 -12.26 -17.26 11.65
N MET A 57 -13.08 -16.50 12.37
CA MET A 57 -13.24 -16.69 13.80
C MET A 57 -13.82 -18.08 14.09
N ALA A 58 -13.33 -18.73 15.15
CA ALA A 58 -13.85 -20.03 15.55
C ALA A 58 -15.37 -19.95 15.79
N PRO A 59 -16.16 -20.95 15.36
CA PRO A 59 -17.60 -20.97 15.56
C PRO A 59 -17.97 -20.72 17.03
N GLY A 60 -18.94 -19.82 17.26
CA GLY A 60 -19.37 -19.44 18.62
C GLY A 60 -18.57 -18.30 19.26
N THR A 61 -17.47 -17.84 18.63
CA THR A 61 -16.75 -16.65 19.11
C THR A 61 -17.50 -15.40 18.67
N ILE A 62 -17.95 -14.58 19.62
CA ILE A 62 -18.63 -13.32 19.34
C ILE A 62 -17.63 -12.34 18.69
N PRO A 63 -17.93 -11.75 17.52
CA PRO A 63 -17.07 -10.75 16.92
C PRO A 63 -16.98 -9.50 17.79
N ASN A 64 -15.84 -8.80 17.73
CA ASN A 64 -15.66 -7.56 18.46
C ASN A 64 -16.77 -6.54 18.10
N PRO A 65 -17.32 -5.83 19.09
CA PRO A 65 -18.35 -4.83 18.84
C PRO A 65 -17.83 -3.72 17.90
N PRO A 66 -18.71 -3.09 17.10
CA PRO A 66 -18.33 -1.98 16.25
C PRO A 66 -17.76 -0.83 17.08
N ARG A 67 -16.78 -0.13 16.54
CA ARG A 67 -16.27 1.11 17.16
C ARG A 67 -17.39 2.15 17.21
N PRO A 68 -17.43 3.03 18.23
CA PRO A 68 -18.38 4.15 18.25
C PRO A 68 -18.33 4.93 16.93
N GLY A 69 -19.49 5.18 16.31
CA GLY A 69 -19.60 5.84 15.00
C GLY A 69 -19.35 4.93 13.78
N HIS A 70 -19.08 3.64 13.97
CA HIS A 70 -18.89 2.62 12.92
C HIS A 70 -19.93 1.50 13.02
N GLU A 71 -21.18 1.86 13.30
CA GLU A 71 -22.29 0.92 13.32
C GLU A 71 -22.49 0.24 11.95
N PRO A 72 -22.96 -1.02 11.90
CA PRO A 72 -23.24 -1.71 10.66
C PRO A 72 -24.21 -0.90 9.79
N LYS A 73 -23.86 -0.73 8.50
CA LYS A 73 -24.78 -0.09 7.55
C LYS A 73 -26.05 -0.94 7.45
N PRO A 74 -27.24 -0.30 7.38
CA PRO A 74 -28.48 -1.04 7.16
C PRO A 74 -28.37 -1.85 5.86
N PRO A 75 -28.98 -3.05 5.81
CA PRO A 75 -28.97 -3.87 4.62
C PRO A 75 -29.53 -3.09 3.42
N LYS A 76 -28.90 -3.26 2.27
CA LYS A 76 -29.30 -2.55 1.05
C LYS A 76 -30.65 -3.08 0.59
N ASP A 77 -31.65 -2.20 0.49
CA ASP A 77 -32.97 -2.53 -0.06
C ASP A 77 -32.82 -3.07 -1.49
N VAL A 78 -33.04 -4.37 -1.65
CA VAL A 78 -32.96 -5.08 -2.93
C VAL A 78 -34.18 -4.74 -3.82
N THR A 79 -35.22 -4.13 -3.24
CA THR A 79 -36.48 -3.70 -3.88
C THR A 79 -36.38 -2.38 -4.63
N ARG A 80 -35.35 -1.55 -4.43
CA ARG A 80 -35.10 -0.40 -5.33
C ARG A 80 -34.46 -0.90 -6.62
N GLY A 81 -35.31 -1.47 -7.46
CA GLY A 81 -35.01 -1.82 -8.84
C GLY A 81 -34.31 -0.66 -9.56
N ARG A 82 -33.33 -1.00 -10.39
CA ARG A 82 -32.68 -0.08 -11.32
C ARG A 82 -33.76 0.65 -12.11
N ARG A 83 -33.82 1.99 -12.02
CA ARG A 83 -34.60 2.79 -12.96
C ARG A 83 -34.12 2.45 -14.37
N PRO A 84 -35.01 2.07 -15.31
CA PRO A 84 -34.64 1.97 -16.71
C PRO A 84 -34.29 3.37 -17.23
N ARG A 85 -33.32 3.41 -18.15
CA ARG A 85 -32.82 4.64 -18.79
C ARG A 85 -33.89 5.33 -19.61
#